data_AF-A0A1F5LFV9-F1
#
_entry.id   AF-A0A1F5LFV9-F1
#
_cell.length_a   1.000
_cell.length_b   1.000
_cell.length_c   1.000
_cell.angle_alpha   90.00
_cell.angle_beta   90.00
_cell.angle_gamma   90.00
#
_symmetry.space_group_name_H-M   'P 1'
#
loop_
_entity.id
_entity.type
_entity.pdbx_description
1 polymer ?
#
loop_
_entity_poly.entity_id
_entity_poly.type
_entity_poly.pdbx_seq_one_letter_code
_entity_poly.pdbx_strand_id
1 'polypeptide(L)'
;MRRRWKEACHWAKNPEAVKDWARRAMHLSVVAAKDVVEAYYGQEIQYSYYDGCFTGGRQGLKEVQTFPDDFDGAVIGAPACWTVHRLLIHNQPGFHNPHDALLALVNWVENGTVPD
;
A
#
# COMPACT_ATOMS: atom_id res chain seq x y z
N MET A 1 10.00 20.94 15.65
CA MET A 1 9.74 19.92 14.60
C MET A 1 9.01 18.65 15.05
N ARG A 2 8.89 18.31 16.35
CA ARG A 2 8.22 17.05 16.80
C ARG A 2 6.69 17.07 16.90
N ARG A 3 6.01 18.24 16.80
CA ARG A 3 4.54 18.32 16.96
C ARG A 3 3.73 17.97 15.71
N ARG A 4 4.32 17.99 14.51
CA ARG A 4 3.57 17.84 13.24
C ARG A 4 3.21 16.38 12.88
N TRP A 5 3.88 15.40 13.49
CA TRP A 5 3.71 13.98 13.15
C TRP A 5 2.59 13.27 13.92
N LYS A 6 2.14 13.82 15.07
CA LYS A 6 1.12 13.17 15.91
C LYS A 6 -0.29 13.19 15.29
N GLU A 7 -0.52 13.99 14.25
CA GLU A 7 -1.83 14.17 13.61
C GLU A 7 -1.89 13.55 12.21
N ALA A 8 -0.80 12.97 11.70
CA ALA A 8 -0.67 12.54 10.31
C ALA A 8 -1.64 11.42 9.89
N CYS A 9 -2.16 10.63 10.84
CA CYS A 9 -3.07 9.51 10.56
C CYS A 9 -4.54 9.81 10.87
N HIS A 10 -4.92 11.08 11.13
CA HIS A 10 -6.33 11.41 11.45
C HIS A 10 -7.30 11.02 10.33
N TRP A 11 -6.83 11.03 9.07
CA TRP A 11 -7.62 10.62 7.90
C TRP A 11 -8.11 9.16 8.01
N ALA A 12 -7.37 8.28 8.68
CA ALA A 12 -7.73 6.86 8.79
C ALA A 12 -9.01 6.61 9.62
N LYS A 13 -9.49 7.62 10.37
CA LYS A 13 -10.79 7.58 11.04
C LYS A 13 -11.96 7.75 10.07
N ASN A 14 -11.72 8.30 8.88
CA ASN A 14 -12.73 8.45 7.85
C ASN A 14 -12.76 7.19 6.96
N PRO A 15 -13.86 6.42 6.95
CA PRO A 15 -13.96 5.19 6.15
C PRO A 15 -13.81 5.44 4.64
N GLU A 16 -14.20 6.62 4.14
CA GLU A 16 -14.02 6.96 2.73
C GLU A 16 -12.55 7.18 2.39
N ALA A 17 -11.80 7.87 3.26
CA ALA A 17 -10.37 8.07 3.07
C ALA A 17 -9.60 6.73 3.15
N VAL A 18 -10.07 5.77 3.96
CA VAL A 18 -9.54 4.39 3.97
C VAL A 18 -9.78 3.69 2.63
N LYS A 19 -10.97 3.82 2.02
CA LYS A 19 -11.26 3.26 0.69
C LYS A 19 -10.41 3.92 -0.40
N ASP A 20 -10.23 5.23 -0.31
CA ASP A 20 -9.38 6.02 -1.20
C ASP A 20 -7.94 5.52 -1.18
N TRP A 21 -7.34 5.42 0.00
CA TRP A 21 -5.99 4.91 0.17
C TRP A 21 -5.84 3.43 -0.20
N ALA A 22 -6.88 2.63 0.04
CA ALA A 22 -6.85 1.22 -0.27
C ALA A 22 -6.81 0.96 -1.77
N ARG A 23 -7.66 1.64 -2.56
CA ARG A 23 -7.81 1.39 -4.01
C ARG A 23 -8.39 2.56 -4.82
N ARG A 24 -9.32 3.35 -4.28
CA ARG A 24 -10.17 4.21 -5.12
C ARG A 24 -9.41 5.43 -5.66
N ALA A 25 -8.50 6.01 -4.88
CA ALA A 25 -7.83 7.23 -5.28
C ALA A 25 -6.92 7.03 -6.49
N MET A 26 -6.25 5.88 -6.59
CA MET A 26 -5.33 5.59 -7.68
C MET A 26 -6.11 5.41 -9.00
N HIS A 27 -7.05 4.47 -9.06
CA HIS A 27 -7.96 4.30 -10.19
C HIS A 27 -8.61 5.60 -10.67
N LEU A 28 -9.23 6.38 -9.78
CA LEU A 28 -9.88 7.64 -10.19
C LEU A 28 -8.89 8.67 -10.74
N SER A 29 -7.67 8.68 -10.24
CA SER A 29 -6.61 9.54 -10.80
C SER A 29 -6.22 9.12 -12.20
N VAL A 30 -6.19 7.80 -12.47
CA VAL A 30 -5.90 7.26 -13.81
C VAL A 30 -7.01 7.61 -14.79
N VAL A 31 -8.27 7.38 -14.42
CA VAL A 31 -9.43 7.72 -15.26
C VAL A 31 -9.43 9.21 -15.61
N ALA A 32 -9.29 10.08 -14.61
CA ALA A 32 -9.25 11.52 -14.84
C ALA A 32 -8.03 11.95 -15.67
N ALA A 33 -6.87 11.32 -15.48
CA ALA A 33 -5.69 11.62 -16.27
C ALA A 33 -5.85 11.22 -17.73
N LYS A 34 -6.49 10.07 -18.02
CA LYS A 34 -6.79 9.65 -19.39
C LYS A 34 -7.68 10.68 -20.09
N ASP A 35 -8.75 11.12 -19.45
CA ASP A 35 -9.66 12.16 -19.99
C ASP A 35 -8.91 13.46 -20.32
N VAL A 36 -8.03 13.92 -19.41
CA VAL A 36 -7.25 15.15 -19.60
C VAL A 36 -6.25 15.01 -20.73
N VAL A 37 -5.54 13.88 -20.81
CA VAL A 37 -4.51 13.63 -21.83
C VAL A 37 -5.15 13.55 -23.21
N GLU A 38 -6.24 12.81 -23.38
CA GLU A 38 -6.93 12.67 -24.67
C GLU A 38 -7.54 14.01 -25.12
N ALA A 39 -8.15 14.78 -24.20
CA ALA A 39 -8.67 16.10 -24.51
C ALA A 39 -7.56 17.09 -24.92
N TYR A 40 -6.38 16.99 -24.31
CA TYR A 40 -5.27 17.89 -24.59
C TYR A 40 -4.57 17.57 -25.92
N TYR A 41 -4.32 16.28 -26.20
CA TYR A 41 -3.62 15.85 -27.41
C TYR A 41 -4.55 15.57 -28.61
N GLY A 42 -5.86 15.44 -28.37
CA GLY A 42 -6.85 15.14 -29.41
C GLY A 42 -6.68 13.75 -30.04
N GLN A 43 -6.05 12.82 -29.31
CA GLN A 43 -5.73 11.46 -29.76
C GLN A 43 -6.02 10.47 -28.63
N GLU A 44 -6.49 9.28 -28.99
CA GLU A 44 -6.74 8.20 -28.03
C GLU A 44 -5.43 7.61 -27.49
N ILE A 45 -5.42 7.32 -26.19
CA ILE A 45 -4.28 6.68 -25.53
C ILE A 45 -4.13 5.25 -26.05
N GLN A 46 -2.99 4.97 -26.70
CA GLN A 46 -2.70 3.64 -27.25
C GLN A 46 -2.22 2.66 -26.18
N TYR A 47 -1.45 3.14 -25.21
CA TYR A 47 -0.93 2.34 -24.10
C TYR A 47 -0.82 3.17 -22.83
N SER A 48 -1.07 2.53 -21.69
CA SER A 48 -0.90 3.11 -20.35
C SER A 48 -0.01 2.22 -19.49
N TYR A 49 0.94 2.83 -18.77
CA TYR A 49 1.91 2.10 -17.96
C TYR A 49 1.91 2.57 -16.51
N TYR A 50 2.13 1.63 -15.59
CA TYR A 50 2.35 1.89 -14.17
C TYR A 50 3.77 1.55 -13.76
N ASP A 51 4.40 2.40 -12.96
CA ASP A 51 5.66 2.10 -12.27
C ASP A 51 5.56 2.56 -10.82
N GLY A 52 5.76 1.64 -9.87
CA GLY A 52 5.66 1.97 -8.46
C GLY A 52 6.43 1.00 -7.55
N CYS A 53 7.02 1.55 -6.50
CA CYS A 53 7.76 0.81 -5.48
C CYS A 53 7.12 0.96 -4.09
N PHE A 54 7.24 -0.07 -3.24
CA PHE A 54 6.74 -0.06 -1.85
C PHE A 54 5.23 0.18 -1.73
N THR A 55 4.79 1.35 -1.24
CA THR A 55 3.37 1.74 -1.21
C THR A 55 2.81 1.82 -2.63
N GLY A 56 3.61 2.33 -3.58
CA GLY A 56 3.27 2.29 -5.01
C GLY A 56 3.15 0.85 -5.50
N GLY A 57 4.09 -0.02 -5.13
CA GLY A 57 3.98 -1.44 -5.49
C GLY A 57 2.70 -2.11 -4.94
N ARG A 58 2.23 -1.72 -3.75
CA ARG A 58 0.92 -2.16 -3.22
C ARG A 58 -0.24 -1.62 -4.06
N GLN A 59 -0.18 -0.35 -4.46
CA GLN A 59 -1.20 0.29 -5.30
C GLN A 59 -1.24 -0.38 -6.67
N GLY A 60 -0.11 -0.51 -7.37
CA GLY A 60 -0.02 -1.19 -8.66
C GLY A 60 -0.53 -2.63 -8.62
N LEU A 61 -0.20 -3.40 -7.58
CA LEU A 61 -0.75 -4.74 -7.42
C LEU A 61 -2.27 -4.73 -7.22
N LYS A 62 -2.79 -3.75 -6.47
CA LYS A 62 -4.23 -3.61 -6.24
C LYS A 62 -4.98 -3.18 -7.50
N GLU A 63 -4.37 -2.33 -8.31
CA GLU A 63 -4.87 -1.91 -9.63
C GLU A 63 -4.99 -3.12 -10.55
N VAL A 64 -3.91 -3.87 -10.77
CA VAL A 64 -3.94 -5.08 -11.61
C VAL A 64 -5.00 -6.11 -11.14
N GLN A 65 -5.25 -6.20 -9.83
CA GLN A 65 -6.24 -7.13 -9.28
C GLN A 65 -7.70 -6.64 -9.39
N THR A 66 -7.94 -5.33 -9.45
CA THR A 66 -9.29 -4.75 -9.26
C THR A 66 -9.76 -3.97 -10.48
N PHE A 67 -8.84 -3.36 -11.20
CA PHE A 67 -9.04 -2.47 -12.34
C PHE A 67 -8.04 -2.86 -13.44
N PRO A 68 -8.19 -4.05 -14.06
CA PRO A 68 -7.23 -4.57 -15.03
C PRO A 68 -7.11 -3.71 -16.29
N ASP A 69 -8.11 -2.88 -16.59
CA ASP A 69 -8.15 -2.02 -17.78
C ASP A 69 -7.46 -0.66 -17.57
N ASP A 70 -6.95 -0.40 -16.36
CA ASP A 70 -6.27 0.88 -16.07
C ASP A 70 -4.91 0.97 -16.76
N PHE A 71 -4.17 -0.14 -16.87
CA PHE A 71 -2.82 -0.17 -17.42
C PHE A 71 -2.57 -1.41 -18.29
N ASP A 72 -1.91 -1.22 -19.43
CA ASP A 72 -1.46 -2.28 -20.34
C ASP A 72 -0.17 -2.95 -19.85
N GLY A 73 0.60 -2.26 -19.02
CA GLY A 73 1.82 -2.80 -18.40
C GLY A 73 2.11 -2.16 -17.04
N ALA A 74 2.58 -2.97 -16.08
CA ALA A 74 2.90 -2.49 -14.74
C ALA A 74 4.25 -3.05 -14.24
N VAL A 75 5.13 -2.15 -13.82
CA VAL A 75 6.35 -2.46 -13.08
C VAL A 75 6.07 -2.28 -11.59
N ILE A 76 6.04 -3.40 -10.85
CA ILE A 76 5.64 -3.44 -9.45
C ILE A 76 6.84 -3.82 -8.58
N GLY A 77 7.49 -2.82 -8.00
CA GLY A 77 8.66 -2.98 -7.13
C GLY A 77 8.31 -3.14 -5.65
N ALA A 78 8.98 -4.09 -4.98
CA ALA A 78 8.92 -4.31 -3.52
C ALA A 78 7.52 -4.09 -2.89
N PRO A 79 6.45 -4.73 -3.40
CA PRO A 79 5.07 -4.34 -3.08
C PRO A 79 4.76 -4.49 -1.59
N ALA A 80 4.17 -3.45 -1.00
CA ALA A 80 3.68 -3.45 0.38
C ALA A 80 2.36 -4.24 0.56
N CYS A 81 2.14 -5.31 -0.21
CA CYS A 81 0.87 -6.05 -0.35
C CYS A 81 0.36 -6.70 0.94
N TRP A 82 1.25 -7.22 1.79
CA TRP A 82 0.92 -7.78 3.10
C TRP A 82 1.06 -6.74 4.21
N THR A 83 0.32 -5.64 4.09
CA THR A 83 0.45 -4.50 5.00
C THR A 83 0.16 -4.87 6.46
N VAL A 84 -0.90 -5.67 6.71
CA VAL A 84 -1.27 -6.11 8.07
C VAL A 84 -0.20 -6.98 8.73
N HIS A 85 0.36 -7.95 8.01
CA HIS A 85 1.42 -8.80 8.55
C HIS A 85 2.74 -8.03 8.75
N ARG A 86 3.07 -7.12 7.83
CA ARG A 86 4.33 -6.37 7.85
C ARG A 86 4.36 -5.26 8.89
N LEU A 87 3.23 -4.57 9.12
CA LEU A 87 3.09 -3.59 10.20
C LEU A 87 3.04 -4.24 11.58
N LEU A 88 2.45 -5.43 11.71
CA LEU A 88 2.38 -6.10 13.00
C LEU A 88 3.74 -6.59 13.51
N ILE A 89 4.70 -6.92 12.62
CA ILE A 89 6.04 -7.37 13.03
C ILE A 89 6.97 -6.20 13.34
N HIS A 90 6.94 -5.11 12.57
CA HIS A 90 7.87 -3.98 12.74
C HIS A 90 7.43 -2.94 13.78
N ASN A 91 6.22 -3.06 14.32
CA ASN A 91 5.66 -2.10 15.27
C ASN A 91 5.52 -2.67 16.69
N GLN A 92 6.07 -3.86 16.93
CA GLN A 92 6.31 -4.37 18.29
C GLN A 92 7.67 -3.85 18.76
N PRO A 93 7.75 -3.17 19.91
CA PRO A 93 9.04 -2.90 20.55
C PRO A 93 9.83 -4.22 20.67
N GLY A 94 11.11 -4.23 20.28
CA GLY A 94 11.98 -5.40 20.46
C GLY A 94 12.15 -6.34 19.27
N PHE A 95 11.29 -6.29 18.24
CA PHE A 95 11.36 -7.21 17.09
C PHE A 95 11.88 -6.51 15.83
N HIS A 96 13.16 -6.73 15.52
CA HIS A 96 13.86 -6.03 14.44
C HIS A 96 14.11 -6.89 13.20
N ASN A 97 13.81 -8.19 13.27
CA ASN A 97 13.91 -9.08 12.12
C ASN A 97 12.77 -10.15 12.11
N PRO A 98 12.48 -10.79 10.96
CA PRO A 98 11.43 -11.81 10.86
C PRO A 98 11.69 -13.08 11.66
N HIS A 99 12.96 -13.37 11.97
CA HIS A 99 13.39 -14.54 12.72
C HIS A 99 13.09 -14.38 14.22
N ASP A 100 13.15 -13.16 14.75
CA ASP A 100 12.83 -12.82 16.14
C ASP A 100 11.34 -13.01 16.43
N ALA A 101 10.46 -12.71 15.47
CA ALA A 101 9.02 -12.93 15.61
C ALA A 101 8.66 -14.42 15.66
N LEU A 102 9.37 -15.25 14.88
CA LEU A 102 9.21 -16.71 14.93
C LEU A 102 9.71 -17.28 16.26
N LEU A 103 10.85 -16.80 16.76
CA LEU A 103 11.40 -17.20 18.06
C LEU A 103 10.51 -16.76 19.23
N ALA A 104 9.90 -15.57 19.17
CA ALA A 104 8.93 -15.14 20.18
C ALA A 104 7.65 -15.98 20.18
N LEU A 105 7.16 -16.37 19.00
CA LEU A 105 6.01 -17.25 18.89
C LEU A 105 6.32 -18.65 19.47
N VAL A 106 7.49 -19.21 19.14
CA VAL A 106 7.94 -20.50 19.70
C VAL A 106 8.09 -20.40 21.22
N ASN A 107 8.73 -19.34 21.73
CA ASN A 107 8.90 -19.13 23.16
C ASN A 107 7.56 -18.95 23.89
N TRP A 108 6.58 -18.27 23.29
CA TRP A 108 5.23 -18.15 23.84
C TRP A 108 4.48 -19.49 23.86
N VAL A 109 4.62 -20.30 22.81
CA VAL A 109 3.98 -21.63 22.73
C VAL A 109 4.62 -22.60 23.72
N GLU A 110 5.93 -22.53 23.91
CA GLU A 110 6.68 -23.43 24.80
C GLU A 110 6.61 -23.01 26.27
N ASN A 111 6.63 -21.70 26.56
CA ASN A 111 6.77 -21.18 27.92
C ASN A 111 5.60 -20.30 28.40
N GLY A 112 4.58 -20.06 27.56
CA GLY A 112 3.34 -19.38 27.94
C GLY A 112 3.46 -17.88 28.24
N THR A 113 4.64 -17.28 28.06
CA THR A 113 4.90 -15.86 28.33
C THR A 113 5.15 -15.11 27.03
N VAL A 114 4.41 -14.02 26.82
CA VAL A 114 4.64 -13.10 25.70
C VAL A 114 5.89 -12.27 26.04
N PRO A 115 6.88 -12.13 25.14
CA PRO A 115 8.02 -11.24 25.38
C PRO A 115 7.56 -9.78 25.47
N ASP A 116 8.15 -9.02 26.40
CA ASP A 116 7.89 -7.58 26.61
C ASP A 116 8.26 -6.71 25.39
#